data_AF-A0A6I0DUZ1-F1
#
_entry.id   AF-A0A6I0DUZ1-F1
#
_cell.length_a   1.000
_cell.length_b   1.000
_cell.length_c   1.000
_cell.angle_alpha   90.00
_cell.angle_beta   90.00
_cell.angle_gamma   90.00
#
_symmetry.space_group_name_H-M   'P 1'
#
loop_
_entity.id
_entity.type
_entity.pdbx_description
1 polymer ?
#
loop_
_entity_poly.entity_id
_entity_poly.type
_entity_poly.pdbx_seq_one_letter_code
_entity_poly.pdbx_strand_id
1 'polypeptide(L)'
;MKRAPIEIGIFTALKNHVFILDKKKVEIQLIKAFRKGDAQAFKSLFCLYHKRLYSFLFGLLRSKEDVEEIVQETFLKIWESREDFLENYPFGSLLFRIAKNT
;
A
#
# COMPACT_ATOMS: atom_id res chain seq x y z
N MET A 1 0.28 11.11 -47.29
CA MET A 1 -0.50 10.05 -46.62
C MET A 1 0.41 9.35 -45.61
N LYS A 2 -0.13 9.02 -44.44
CA LYS A 2 0.52 8.79 -43.15
C LYS A 2 1.69 7.77 -43.15
N ARG A 3 2.85 8.15 -42.60
CA ARG A 3 3.78 7.22 -41.94
C ARG A 3 4.11 7.74 -40.55
N ALA A 4 3.37 7.25 -39.57
CA ALA A 4 3.83 7.12 -38.19
C ALA A 4 3.00 6.00 -37.57
N PRO A 5 3.58 4.81 -37.33
CA PRO A 5 3.24 4.12 -36.10
C PRO A 5 4.39 3.23 -35.62
N ILE A 6 5.42 3.80 -34.99
CA ILE A 6 6.32 3.00 -34.14
C ILE A 6 6.59 3.71 -32.80
N GLU A 7 6.60 5.06 -32.77
CA GLU A 7 6.91 5.80 -31.53
C GLU A 7 5.80 5.77 -30.45
N ILE A 8 4.53 5.61 -30.82
CA ILE A 8 3.40 5.71 -29.88
C ILE A 8 3.39 4.55 -28.86
N GLY A 9 3.90 3.36 -29.25
CA GLY A 9 3.92 2.17 -28.39
C GLY A 9 4.95 2.26 -27.26
N ILE A 10 6.15 2.77 -27.54
CA ILE A 10 7.23 2.89 -26.55
C ILE A 10 6.90 3.99 -25.52
N PHE A 11 6.33 5.11 -25.96
CA PHE A 11 5.93 6.21 -25.06
C PHE A 11 4.81 5.81 -24.08
N THR A 12 3.92 4.89 -24.47
CA THR A 12 2.86 4.39 -23.59
C THR A 12 3.41 3.46 -22.49
N ALA A 13 4.37 2.60 -22.83
CA ALA A 13 5.03 1.73 -21.87
C ALA A 13 5.98 2.48 -20.90
N LEU A 14 6.70 3.50 -21.39
CA LEU A 14 7.60 4.31 -20.57
C LEU A 14 6.85 5.21 -19.58
N LYS A 15 5.68 5.76 -19.95
CA LYS A 15 4.83 6.49 -19.00
C LYS A 15 4.41 5.62 -17.81
N ASN A 16 4.07 4.35 -18.05
CA ASN A 16 3.70 3.42 -16.97
C ASN A 16 4.89 3.06 -16.07
N HIS A 17 6.11 2.89 -16.62
CA HIS A 17 7.29 2.63 -15.80
C HIS A 17 7.71 3.84 -14.95
N VAL A 18 7.73 5.05 -15.53
CA VAL A 18 8.07 6.28 -14.78
C VAL A 18 7.02 6.59 -13.70
N PHE A 19 5.73 6.36 -13.96
CA PHE A 19 4.66 6.58 -12.98
C PHE A 19 4.67 5.58 -11.81
N ILE A 20 5.05 4.32 -12.06
CA ILE A 20 5.20 3.31 -11.01
C ILE A 20 6.40 3.63 -10.09
N LEU A 21 7.50 4.16 -10.66
CA LEU A 21 8.67 4.59 -9.89
C LEU A 21 8.35 5.74 -8.93
N ASP A 22 7.51 6.69 -9.35
CA ASP A 22 7.07 7.81 -8.52
C ASP A 22 6.27 7.33 -7.31
N LYS A 23 5.29 6.44 -7.54
CA LYS A 23 4.46 5.87 -6.47
C LYS A 23 5.27 5.09 -5.43
N LYS A 24 6.25 4.30 -5.88
CA LYS A 24 7.13 3.53 -4.98
C LYS A 24 8.04 4.46 -4.16
N LYS A 25 8.53 5.55 -4.76
CA LYS A 25 9.34 6.56 -4.06
C LYS A 25 8.52 7.32 -3.01
N VAL A 26 7.29 7.70 -3.33
CA VAL A 26 6.35 8.32 -2.38
C VAL A 26 6.04 7.39 -1.21
N GLU A 27 5.75 6.12 -1.49
CA GLU A 27 5.50 5.11 -0.45
C GLU A 27 6.69 4.94 0.50
N ILE A 28 7.92 4.89 -0.02
CA ILE A 28 9.14 4.82 0.80
C ILE A 28 9.25 6.03 1.73
N GLN A 29 8.95 7.24 1.24
CA GLN A 29 8.97 8.45 2.08
C GLN A 29 7.92 8.39 3.19
N LEU A 30 6.70 7.92 2.87
CA LEU A 30 5.65 7.72 3.86
C LEU A 30 6.07 6.71 4.93
N ILE A 31 6.69 5.59 4.54
CA ILE A 31 7.20 4.59 5.49
C ILE A 31 8.27 5.19 6.40
N LYS A 32 9.22 5.95 5.86
CA LYS A 32 10.27 6.61 6.67
C LYS A 32 9.68 7.57 7.71
N ALA A 33 8.67 8.35 7.33
CA ALA A 33 7.99 9.27 8.24
C ALA A 33 7.14 8.51 9.28
N PHE A 34 6.39 7.50 8.84
CA PHE A 34 5.59 6.61 9.70
C PHE A 34 6.43 5.97 10.81
N ARG A 35 7.62 5.45 10.49
CA ARG A 35 8.55 4.88 11.48
C ARG A 35 8.95 5.86 12.58
N LYS A 36 8.94 7.16 12.28
CA LYS A 36 9.26 8.23 13.23
C LYS A 36 8.04 8.71 14.02
N GLY A 37 6.89 8.04 13.90
CA GLY A 37 5.65 8.41 14.59
C GLY A 37 4.85 9.52 13.89
N ASP A 38 5.08 9.77 12.59
CA ASP A 38 4.29 10.74 11.83
C ASP A 38 2.86 10.19 11.58
N ALA A 39 1.88 10.79 12.26
CA ALA A 39 0.47 10.42 12.14
C ALA A 39 -0.12 10.71 10.75
N GLN A 40 0.38 11.73 10.04
CA GLN A 40 -0.07 12.06 8.68
C GLN A 40 0.46 11.03 7.67
N ALA A 41 1.69 10.55 7.88
CA ALA A 41 2.24 9.46 7.10
C ALA A 41 1.46 8.16 7.31
N PHE A 42 1.10 7.84 8.57
CA PHE A 42 0.23 6.70 8.88
C PHE A 42 -1.14 6.81 8.20
N LYS A 43 -1.79 7.98 8.28
CA LYS A 43 -3.06 8.22 7.59
C LYS A 43 -2.95 8.00 6.08
N SER A 44 -1.84 8.43 5.48
CA SER A 44 -1.59 8.25 4.05
C SER A 44 -1.41 6.78 3.66
N LEU A 45 -0.66 6.01 4.48
CA LEU A 45 -0.52 4.56 4.33
C LEU A 45 -1.86 3.85 4.52
N PHE A 46 -2.65 4.25 5.53
CA PHE A 46 -4.00 3.74 5.73
C PHE A 46 -4.85 3.93 4.46
N CYS A 47 -4.94 5.15 3.92
CA CYS A 47 -5.70 5.41 2.70
C CYS A 47 -5.21 4.59 1.50
N LEU A 48 -3.89 4.39 1.38
CA LEU A 48 -3.29 3.63 0.28
C LEU A 48 -3.67 2.14 0.33
N TYR A 49 -3.78 1.57 1.53
CA TYR A 49 -3.90 0.13 1.72
C TYR A 49 -5.27 -0.36 2.17
N HIS A 50 -6.05 0.48 2.86
CA HIS A 50 -7.34 0.14 3.46
C HIS A 50 -8.27 -0.56 2.47
N LYS A 51 -8.52 0.04 1.30
CA LYS A 51 -9.45 -0.54 0.30
C LYS A 51 -9.02 -1.94 -0.15
N ARG A 52 -7.72 -2.16 -0.34
CA ARG A 52 -7.18 -3.44 -0.81
C ARG A 52 -7.24 -4.49 0.30
N LEU A 53 -6.92 -4.11 1.53
CA LEU A 53 -7.00 -4.99 2.69
C LEU A 53 -8.44 -5.39 2.99
N TYR A 54 -9.36 -4.42 3.03
CA TYR A 54 -10.79 -4.64 3.22
C TYR A 54 -11.35 -5.61 2.18
N SER A 55 -11.06 -5.40 0.89
CA SER A 55 -11.54 -6.26 -0.19
C SER A 55 -11.02 -7.70 -0.06
N PHE A 56 -9.78 -7.86 0.39
CA PHE A 56 -9.18 -9.16 0.65
C PHE A 56 -9.87 -9.89 1.81
N LEU A 57 -10.01 -9.23 2.96
CA LEU A 57 -10.65 -9.80 4.14
C LEU A 57 -12.14 -10.09 3.89
N PHE A 58 -12.85 -9.21 3.18
CA PHE A 58 -14.25 -9.43 2.83
C PHE A 58 -14.44 -10.66 1.93
N GLY A 59 -13.47 -10.95 1.05
CA GLY A 59 -13.47 -12.17 0.27
C GLY A 59 -13.40 -13.45 1.12
N LEU A 60 -12.79 -13.37 2.31
CA LEU A 60 -12.59 -14.48 3.24
C LEU A 60 -13.72 -14.62 4.25
N LEU A 61 -14.12 -13.51 4.88
CA LEU A 61 -15.00 -13.51 6.05
C LEU A 61 -16.47 -13.34 5.67
N ARG A 62 -16.75 -12.60 4.59
CA ARG A 62 -18.12 -12.26 4.14
C ARG A 62 -18.99 -11.52 5.17
N SER A 63 -18.43 -11.12 6.31
CA SER A 63 -19.02 -10.27 7.33
C SER A 63 -18.41 -8.88 7.24
N LYS A 64 -19.24 -7.84 7.22
CA LYS A 64 -18.75 -6.45 7.24
C LYS A 64 -18.12 -6.11 8.60
N GLU A 65 -18.74 -6.56 9.69
CA GLU A 65 -18.31 -6.27 11.06
C GLU A 65 -16.94 -6.89 11.34
N ASP A 66 -16.77 -8.18 11.05
CA ASP A 66 -15.49 -8.89 11.25
C ASP A 66 -14.36 -8.27 10.42
N VAL A 67 -14.68 -7.82 9.19
CA VAL A 67 -13.68 -7.14 8.35
C VAL A 67 -13.28 -5.81 8.95
N GLU A 68 -14.23 -5.01 9.43
CA GLU A 68 -13.93 -3.72 10.04
C GLU A 68 -13.10 -3.88 11.31
N GLU A 69 -13.42 -4.87 12.14
CA GLU A 69 -12.66 -5.22 13.35
C GLU A 69 -11.21 -5.60 13.01
N ILE A 70 -11.00 -6.57 12.11
CA ILE A 70 -9.66 -7.02 11.74
C ILE A 70 -8.86 -5.91 11.06
N VAL A 71 -9.50 -5.07 10.23
CA VAL A 71 -8.84 -3.90 9.64
C VAL A 71 -8.34 -2.96 10.73
N GLN A 72 -9.19 -2.61 11.69
CA GLN A 72 -8.81 -1.72 12.80
C GLN A 72 -7.65 -2.30 13.60
N GLU A 73 -7.76 -3.56 14.03
CA GLU A 73 -6.74 -4.22 14.83
C GLU A 73 -5.41 -4.38 14.06
N THR A 74 -5.46 -4.69 12.77
CA THR A 74 -4.26 -4.77 11.93
C THR A 74 -3.52 -3.44 11.89
N PHE A 75 -4.24 -2.34 11.66
CA PHE A 75 -3.62 -1.02 11.56
C PHE A 75 -3.10 -0.52 12.92
N LEU A 76 -3.77 -0.88 14.03
CA LEU A 76 -3.27 -0.64 15.39
C LEU A 76 -1.96 -1.41 15.64
N LYS A 77 -1.93 -2.72 15.38
CA LYS A 77 -0.73 -3.56 15.51
C LYS A 77 0.44 -3.03 14.68
N ILE A 78 0.18 -2.52 13.47
CA ILE A 78 1.20 -1.89 12.65
C ILE A 78 1.71 -0.59 13.26
N TRP A 79 0.82 0.26 13.79
CA TRP A 79 1.22 1.50 14.42
C TRP A 79 2.08 1.27 15.67
N GLU A 80 1.75 0.26 16.47
CA GLU A 80 2.52 -0.14 17.65
C GLU A 80 3.90 -0.68 17.28
N SER A 81 3.99 -1.50 16.22
CA SER A 81 5.25 -2.07 15.72
C SER A 81 6.00 -1.19 14.71
N ARG A 82 5.65 0.10 14.60
CA ARG A 82 6.19 1.01 13.56
C ARG A 82 7.72 1.15 13.62
N GLU A 83 8.31 1.09 14.80
CA GLU A 83 9.75 1.32 15.01
C GLU A 83 10.57 0.12 14.48
N ASP A 84 10.02 -1.08 14.62
CA ASP A 84 10.58 -2.36 14.17
C ASP A 84 10.47 -2.58 12.66
N PHE A 85 9.77 -1.69 11.95
CA PHE A 85 9.55 -1.83 10.52
C PHE A 85 10.87 -1.71 9.73
N LEU A 86 11.27 -2.79 9.06
CA LEU A 86 12.46 -2.79 8.20
C LEU A 86 12.21 -1.95 6.93
N GLU A 87 13.04 -0.95 6.69
CA GLU A 87 12.88 0.04 5.60
C GLU A 87 12.82 -0.58 4.20
N ASN A 88 13.42 -1.75 4.01
CA ASN A 88 13.46 -2.48 2.74
C ASN A 88 12.34 -3.52 2.60
N TYR A 89 11.51 -3.72 3.64
CA TYR A 89 10.44 -4.70 3.61
C TYR A 89 9.17 -4.09 2.98
N PRO A 90 8.49 -4.78 2.05
CA PRO A 90 7.27 -4.23 1.45
C PRO A 90 6.17 -4.08 2.50
N PHE A 91 5.73 -2.84 2.75
CA PHE A 91 4.69 -2.53 3.75
C PHE A 91 3.41 -3.33 3.54
N GLY A 92 2.95 -3.42 2.30
CA GLY A 92 1.80 -4.25 1.94
C GLY A 92 1.96 -5.72 2.32
N SER A 93 3.15 -6.32 2.20
CA SER A 93 3.35 -7.72 2.57
C SER A 93 3.24 -7.93 4.08
N LEU A 94 3.79 -7.01 4.87
CA LEU A 94 3.67 -7.07 6.33
C LEU A 94 2.22 -6.87 6.78
N LEU A 95 1.54 -5.86 6.22
CA LEU A 95 0.15 -5.55 6.51
C LEU A 95 -0.76 -6.76 6.32
N PHE A 96 -0.65 -7.42 5.17
CA PHE A 96 -1.49 -8.60 4.87
C PHE A 96 -1.11 -9.81 5.73
N ARG A 97 0.17 -9.93 6.12
CA ARG A 97 0.61 -10.99 7.06
C ARG A 97 0.02 -10.78 8.46
N ILE A 98 0.02 -9.55 8.97
CA ILE A 98 -0.55 -9.22 10.29
C ILE A 98 -2.06 -9.44 10.27
N ALA A 99 -2.75 -8.99 9.22
CA ALA A 99 -4.19 -9.17 9.09
C ALA A 99 -4.64 -10.63 9.03
N LYS A 100 -3.82 -11.52 8.45
CA LYS A 100 -4.11 -12.96 8.41
C LYS A 100 -3.91 -13.65 9.78
N ASN A 101 -3.07 -13.07 10.64
CA ASN A 101 -2.74 -13.60 11.96
C ASN A 101 -3.47 -12.85 13.09
N THR A 102 -4.39 -11.97 12.72
CA THR A 102 -5.32 -11.28 13.62
C THR A 102 -6.62 -12.06 13.54
#